data_AF-A0A522LD82-F1
#
_entry.id   AF-A0A522LD82-F1
#
_cell.length_a   1.000
_cell.length_b   1.000
_cell.length_c   1.000
_cell.angle_alpha   90.00
_cell.angle_beta   90.00
_cell.angle_gamma   90.00
#
_symmetry.space_group_name_H-M   'P 1'
#
loop_
_entity.id
_entity.type
_entity.pdbx_description
1 polymer ?
#
loop_
_entity_poly.entity_id
_entity_poly.type
_entity_poly.pdbx_seq_one_letter_code
_entity_poly.pdbx_strand_id
1 'polypeptide(L)'
;MLPIGLVVDGVRHQDFELRAPTVGDNVDASHEVGNNSALELATAVYARQMIRLGTLPADKINAALLMQLNPMDWNAIEAADGELRKKLMRDGQYLVGGSPVAPSSPATASAQ
;
A
#
# COMPACT_ATOMS: atom_id res chain seq x y z
N MET A 1 10.72 0.86 4.50
CA MET A 1 11.65 1.85 3.94
C MET A 1 12.27 1.29 2.67
N LEU A 2 12.65 2.15 1.72
CA LEU A 2 13.37 1.80 0.51
C LEU A 2 14.88 1.65 0.82
N PRO A 3 15.49 0.49 0.55
CA PRO A 3 16.93 0.25 0.81
C PRO A 3 17.88 1.27 0.19
N ILE A 4 17.66 1.68 -1.06
CA ILE A 4 18.47 2.70 -1.75
C ILE A 4 17.76 4.05 -1.66
N GLY A 5 16.48 4.10 -2.01
CA GLY A 5 15.68 5.31 -2.03
C GLY A 5 15.75 6.06 -3.35
N LEU A 6 14.69 6.81 -3.60
CA LEU A 6 14.48 7.57 -4.82
C LEU A 6 14.99 9.01 -4.64
N VAL A 7 15.79 9.51 -5.57
CA VAL A 7 16.30 10.90 -5.52
C VAL A 7 15.45 11.79 -6.42
N VAL A 8 14.78 12.78 -5.82
CA VAL A 8 13.98 13.78 -6.54
C VAL A 8 14.45 15.16 -6.07
N ASP A 9 14.77 16.04 -7.01
CA ASP A 9 15.26 17.40 -6.73
C ASP A 9 16.43 17.45 -5.71
N GLY A 10 17.32 16.45 -5.78
CA GLY A 10 18.48 16.32 -4.90
C GLY A 10 18.17 15.77 -3.49
N VAL A 11 16.90 15.48 -3.18
CA VAL A 11 16.47 14.87 -1.92
C VAL A 11 16.26 13.37 -2.09
N ARG A 12 16.81 12.58 -1.17
CA ARG A 12 16.62 11.12 -1.14
C ARG A 12 15.40 10.76 -0.29
N HIS A 13 14.43 10.08 -0.88
CA HIS A 13 13.21 9.60 -0.24
C HIS A 13 13.28 8.09 0.00
N GLN A 14 13.24 7.68 1.27
CA GLN A 14 13.30 6.26 1.67
C GLN A 14 12.09 5.80 2.48
N ASP A 15 11.52 6.67 3.30
CA ASP A 15 10.33 6.31 4.06
C ASP A 15 9.11 6.35 3.17
N PHE A 16 8.22 5.37 3.33
CA PHE A 16 6.99 5.33 2.57
C PHE A 16 5.84 4.75 3.39
N GLU A 17 4.63 5.02 2.94
CA GLU A 17 3.40 4.52 3.54
C GLU A 17 2.43 4.07 2.45
N LEU A 18 1.84 2.89 2.64
CA LEU A 18 0.88 2.28 1.72
C LEU A 18 -0.46 2.09 2.40
N ARG A 19 -1.54 2.28 1.63
CA ARG A 19 -2.84 1.67 1.91
C ARG A 19 -3.01 0.35 1.14
N ALA A 20 -3.93 -0.48 1.61
CA ALA A 20 -4.34 -1.66 0.85
C ALA A 20 -4.93 -1.26 -0.52
N PRO A 21 -4.76 -2.10 -1.54
CA PRO A 21 -5.32 -1.82 -2.85
C PRO A 21 -6.81 -2.09 -2.84
N THR A 22 -7.53 -1.31 -3.63
CA THR A 22 -8.94 -1.52 -3.95
C THR A 22 -9.08 -2.08 -5.37
N VAL A 23 -10.26 -2.61 -5.70
CA VAL A 23 -10.57 -2.98 -7.09
C VAL A 23 -10.52 -1.74 -8.00
N GLY A 24 -10.93 -0.57 -7.50
CA GLY A 24 -10.86 0.70 -8.23
C GLY A 24 -9.43 1.02 -8.68
N ASP A 25 -8.44 0.82 -7.81
CA ASP A 25 -7.04 1.04 -8.17
C ASP A 25 -6.58 0.18 -9.35
N ASN A 26 -7.02 -1.07 -9.38
CA ASN A 26 -6.68 -2.00 -10.44
C ASN A 26 -7.35 -1.61 -11.77
N VAL A 27 -8.62 -1.19 -11.72
CA VAL A 27 -9.34 -0.72 -12.91
C VAL A 27 -8.70 0.56 -13.45
N ASP A 28 -8.44 1.53 -12.58
CA ASP A 28 -7.85 2.81 -12.98
C ASP A 28 -6.42 2.63 -13.50
N ALA A 29 -5.63 1.75 -12.88
CA ALA A 29 -4.29 1.40 -13.37
C ALA A 29 -4.35 0.72 -14.75
N SER A 30 -5.26 -0.24 -14.93
CA SER A 30 -5.48 -0.93 -16.20
C SER A 30 -5.89 0.04 -17.32
N HIS A 31 -6.73 1.03 -17.02
CA HIS A 31 -7.08 2.08 -17.97
C HIS A 31 -5.92 3.02 -18.30
N GLU A 32 -5.03 3.29 -17.35
CA GLU A 32 -3.87 4.17 -17.55
C GLU A 32 -2.78 3.52 -18.40
N VAL A 33 -2.36 2.30 -18.06
CA VAL A 33 -1.18 1.66 -18.67
C VAL A 33 -1.52 0.47 -19.57
N GLY A 34 -2.78 0.04 -19.61
CA GLY A 34 -3.18 -1.19 -20.28
C GLY A 34 -2.75 -2.46 -19.52
N ASN A 35 -2.90 -3.61 -20.18
CA ASN A 35 -2.64 -4.93 -19.59
C ASN A 35 -1.51 -5.70 -20.28
N ASN A 36 -0.65 -4.99 -21.02
CA ASN A 36 0.43 -5.61 -21.80
C ASN A 36 1.63 -6.02 -20.95
N SER A 37 1.80 -5.39 -19.78
CA SER A 37 2.88 -5.66 -18.84
C SER A 37 2.33 -5.73 -17.42
N ALA A 38 2.48 -6.89 -16.79
CA ALA A 38 2.09 -7.08 -15.39
C ALA A 38 2.88 -6.17 -14.44
N LEU A 39 4.15 -5.88 -14.76
CA LEU A 39 4.99 -5.01 -13.94
C LEU A 39 4.57 -3.54 -14.06
N GLU A 40 4.22 -3.07 -15.26
CA GLU A 40 3.71 -1.70 -15.45
C GLU A 40 2.37 -1.53 -14.73
N LEU A 41 1.47 -2.52 -14.86
CA LEU A 41 0.19 -2.52 -14.16
C LEU A 41 0.38 -2.49 -12.65
N ALA A 42 1.24 -3.36 -12.10
CA ALA A 42 1.56 -3.35 -10.67
C ALA A 42 2.15 -2.01 -10.23
N THR A 43 2.96 -1.36 -11.06
CA THR A 43 3.57 -0.04 -10.76
C THR A 43 2.52 1.04 -10.67
N ALA A 44 1.57 1.05 -11.60
CA ALA A 44 0.45 1.97 -11.59
C ALA A 44 -0.48 1.72 -10.38
N VAL A 45 -0.65 0.48 -9.94
CA VAL A 45 -1.40 0.15 -8.71
C VAL A 45 -0.64 0.66 -7.47
N TYR A 46 0.66 0.37 -7.32
CA TYR A 46 1.42 0.85 -6.16
C TYR A 46 1.50 2.37 -6.09
N ALA A 47 1.55 3.06 -7.23
CA ALA A 47 1.47 4.52 -7.24
C ALA A 47 0.19 5.05 -6.59
N ARG A 48 -0.95 4.40 -6.84
CA ARG A 48 -2.25 4.76 -6.24
C ARG A 48 -2.35 4.37 -4.77
N GLN A 49 -1.66 3.32 -4.35
CA GLN A 49 -1.61 2.88 -2.96
C GLN A 49 -0.68 3.72 -2.08
N MET A 50 0.27 4.45 -2.69
CA MET A 50 1.28 5.22 -1.98
C MET A 50 0.66 6.48 -1.36
N ILE A 51 0.50 6.47 -0.04
CA ILE A 51 0.01 7.63 0.72
C ILE A 51 1.12 8.67 0.86
N ARG A 52 2.36 8.20 1.05
CA ARG A 52 3.53 9.05 1.26
C ARG A 52 4.78 8.37 0.73
N LEU A 53 5.66 9.15 0.12
CA LEU A 53 7.04 8.77 -0.21
C LEU A 53 7.98 9.92 0.18
N GLY A 54 8.66 9.75 1.32
CA GLY A 54 9.49 10.75 1.93
C GLY A 54 8.70 12.02 2.22
N THR A 55 9.11 13.12 1.57
CA THR A 55 8.51 14.46 1.67
C THR A 55 7.87 14.89 0.34
N LEU A 56 7.68 13.95 -0.59
CA LEU A 56 7.07 14.26 -1.88
C LEU A 56 5.60 14.67 -1.70
N PRO A 57 5.14 15.71 -2.42
CA PRO A 57 3.73 15.99 -2.56
C PRO A 57 3.00 14.79 -3.18
N ALA A 58 1.78 14.50 -2.72
CA ALA A 58 1.02 13.32 -3.16
C ALA A 58 0.75 13.31 -4.68
N ASP A 59 0.52 14.48 -5.28
CA ASP A 59 0.32 14.66 -6.73
C ASP A 59 1.57 14.37 -7.57
N LYS A 60 2.75 14.29 -6.95
CA LYS A 60 4.01 13.91 -7.61
C LYS A 60 4.26 12.41 -7.59
N ILE A 61 3.54 11.65 -6.77
CA ILE A 61 3.72 10.20 -6.67
C ILE A 61 2.86 9.53 -7.74
N ASN A 62 3.50 9.06 -8.81
CA ASN A 62 2.83 8.42 -9.95
C ASN A 62 3.64 7.25 -10.50
N ALA A 63 3.06 6.51 -11.46
CA ALA A 63 3.68 5.32 -12.03
C ALA A 63 5.05 5.62 -12.66
N ALA A 64 5.16 6.71 -13.43
CA ALA A 64 6.41 7.12 -14.08
C ALA A 64 7.52 7.46 -13.08
N LEU A 65 7.17 7.98 -11.90
CA LEU A 65 8.12 8.17 -10.81
C LEU A 65 8.58 6.83 -10.23
N LEU A 66 7.65 5.91 -9.95
CA LEU A 66 7.97 4.62 -9.36
C LEU A 66 8.74 3.70 -10.33
N MET A 67 8.60 3.86 -11.65
CA MET A 67 9.43 3.17 -12.64
C MET A 67 10.93 3.48 -12.54
N GLN A 68 11.31 4.55 -11.85
CA GLN A 68 12.71 4.93 -11.62
C GLN A 68 13.33 4.25 -10.38
N LEU A 69 12.54 3.48 -9.64
CA LEU A 69 13.04 2.77 -8.47
C LEU A 69 14.10 1.74 -8.84
N ASN A 70 15.06 1.56 -7.93
CA ASN A 70 15.91 0.40 -8.02
C ASN A 70 15.09 -0.89 -7.79
N PRO A 71 15.41 -2.03 -8.43
CA PRO A 71 14.71 -3.28 -8.20
C PRO A 71 14.64 -3.69 -6.71
N MET A 72 15.64 -3.35 -5.89
CA MET A 72 15.59 -3.62 -4.45
C MET A 72 14.54 -2.78 -3.72
N ASP A 73 14.34 -1.53 -4.15
CA ASP A 73 13.33 -0.63 -3.60
C ASP A 73 11.93 -1.07 -4.02
N TRP A 74 11.78 -1.53 -5.27
CA TRP A 74 10.56 -2.17 -5.75
C TRP A 74 10.16 -3.38 -4.91
N ASN A 75 11.10 -4.30 -4.68
CA ASN A 75 10.87 -5.47 -3.84
C ASN A 75 10.50 -5.10 -2.39
N ALA A 76 11.04 -3.98 -1.87
CA ALA A 76 10.69 -3.50 -0.54
C ALA A 76 9.24 -3.00 -0.46
N ILE A 77 8.72 -2.38 -1.53
CA ILE A 77 7.31 -1.99 -1.64
C ILE A 77 6.42 -3.24 -1.70
N GLU A 78 6.76 -4.20 -2.55
CA GLU A 78 6.00 -5.46 -2.68
C GLU A 78 5.93 -6.23 -1.35
N ALA A 79 7.08 -6.34 -0.65
CA ALA A 79 7.13 -6.96 0.66
C ALA A 79 6.25 -6.24 1.69
N ALA A 80 6.26 -4.90 1.69
CA ALA A 80 5.43 -4.12 2.59
C ALA A 80 3.93 -4.29 2.31
N ASP A 81 3.50 -4.34 1.05
CA ASP A 81 2.11 -4.66 0.68
C ASP A 81 1.72 -6.07 1.14
N GLY A 82 2.62 -7.05 0.97
CA GLY A 82 2.42 -8.41 1.45
C GLY A 82 2.21 -8.48 2.97
N GLU A 83 3.04 -7.79 3.76
CA GLU A 83 2.88 -7.71 5.21
C GLU A 83 1.61 -6.97 5.64
N LEU A 84 1.24 -5.90 4.93
CA LEU A 84 0.00 -5.18 5.17
C LEU A 84 -1.21 -6.09 4.98
N ARG A 85 -1.27 -6.87 3.89
CA ARG A 85 -2.36 -7.81 3.63
C ARG A 85 -2.42 -8.91 4.67
N LYS A 86 -1.28 -9.49 5.06
CA LYS A 86 -1.22 -10.50 6.14
C LYS A 86 -1.78 -9.95 7.44
N LYS A 87 -1.45 -8.70 7.78
CA LYS A 87 -1.99 -8.02 8.96
C LYS A 87 -3.50 -7.82 8.85
N LEU A 88 -4.00 -7.30 7.73
CA LEU A 88 -5.45 -7.08 7.52
C LEU A 88 -6.27 -8.37 7.59
N MET A 89 -5.73 -9.47 7.05
CA MET A 89 -6.35 -10.79 7.14
C MET A 89 -6.40 -11.31 8.58
N ARG A 90 -5.32 -11.11 9.35
CA ARG A 90 -5.25 -11.50 10.77
C ARG A 90 -6.23 -10.70 11.62
N ASP A 91 -6.30 -9.39 11.38
CA ASP A 91 -7.07 -8.46 12.20
C ASP A 91 -8.56 -8.42 11.80
N GLY A 92 -9.00 -9.25 10.84
CA GLY A 92 -10.37 -9.27 10.31
C GLY A 92 -10.78 -8.01 9.52
N GLN A 93 -9.88 -7.02 9.42
CA GLN A 93 -10.11 -5.77 8.71
C GLN A 93 -10.20 -5.94 7.18
N TYR A 94 -9.87 -7.13 6.68
CA TYR A 94 -10.01 -7.44 5.25
C TYR A 94 -11.47 -7.65 4.82
N LEU A 95 -12.43 -7.75 5.74
CA LEU A 95 -13.85 -7.85 5.41
C LEU A 95 -14.70 -6.80 6.14
N VAL A 96 -15.59 -6.20 5.35
CA VAL A 96 -16.88 -5.60 5.68
C VAL A 96 -16.92 -4.07 5.85
N GLY A 97 -17.53 -3.43 4.83
CA GLY A 97 -18.31 -2.20 4.98
C GLY A 97 -19.55 -2.43 5.85
N GLY A 98 -19.31 -2.73 7.12
CA GLY A 98 -20.31 -3.00 8.14
C GLY A 98 -19.59 -2.94 9.48
N SER A 99 -20.21 -2.21 10.39
CA SER A 99 -19.61 -1.75 11.64
C SER A 99 -18.85 -2.83 12.39
N PRO A 100 -17.76 -2.48 13.08
CA PRO A 100 -17.04 -3.41 13.93
C PRO A 100 -18.00 -3.96 15.00
N VAL A 101 -18.24 -5.27 14.97
CA VAL A 101 -18.92 -5.95 16.06
C VAL A 101 -17.91 -6.02 17.19
N ALA A 102 -18.12 -5.20 18.23
CA ALA A 102 -17.29 -5.22 19.41
C ALA A 102 -17.27 -6.65 20.01
N PRO A 103 -16.11 -7.15 20.45
CA PRO A 103 -16.08 -8.41 21.19
C PRO A 103 -16.84 -8.21 22.50
N SER A 104 -17.96 -8.90 22.66
CA SER A 104 -18.71 -8.94 23.91
C SER A 104 -17.82 -9.53 25.00
N SER A 105 -17.36 -8.70 25.94
CA SER A 105 -16.68 -9.15 27.15
C SER A 105 -17.54 -10.15 27.92
N PRO A 106 -17.01 -11.29 28.37
CA PRO A 106 -17.74 -12.16 29.29
C PRO A 106 -17.90 -11.42 30.62
N ALA A 107 -19.15 -11.28 31.08
CA ALA A 107 -19.45 -10.74 32.39
C ALA A 107 -18.87 -11.69 33.46
N THR A 108 -17.94 -11.16 34.25
CA THR A 108 -17.51 -11.76 35.52
C THR A 108 -18.71 -11.81 36.46
N ALA A 109 -19.27 -12.99 36.70
CA ALA A 109 -20.19 -13.21 37.81
C ALA A 109 -19.37 -13.56 39.06
N SER A 110 -19.39 -12.67 40.05
CA SER A 110 -18.95 -12.95 41.43
C SER A 110 -20.15 -13.23 42.32
N ALA A 111 -19.91 -14.11 43.32
CA ALA A 111 -20.76 -14.49 44.46
C ALA A 111 -21.97 -15.40 44.11
N GLN A 112 -22.18 -16.52 44.80
CA GLN A 112 -22.25 -16.68 46.26
C GLN A 112 -21.83 -18.08 46.73
#